data_AF-A0A849PTR5-F1
#
_entry.id   AF-A0A849PTR5-F1
#
_cell.length_a   1.000
_cell.length_b   1.000
_cell.length_c   1.000
_cell.angle_alpha   90.00
_cell.angle_beta   90.00
_cell.angle_gamma   90.00
#
_symmetry.space_group_name_H-M   'P 1'
#
loop_
_entity.id
_entity.type
_entity.pdbx_description
1 polymer ?
#
loop_
_entity_poly.entity_id
_entity_poly.type
_entity_poly.pdbx_seq_one_letter_code
_entity_poly.pdbx_strand_id
1 'polypeptide(L)' 'MVEETTLDLVKQLIEGSPERKFSESLDLAINLKNLDMSQPKNRVDEEIILPNGLGKTMKIAVFAKGEVGL' A
#
# COMPACT_ATOMS: atom_id res chain seq x y z
N MET A 1 8.76 14.26 3.85
CA MET A 1 8.09 15.29 4.66
C MET A 1 6.61 14.96 4.57
N VAL A 2 5.96 14.57 5.66
CA VAL A 2 4.51 14.38 5.65
C VAL A 2 3.92 15.77 5.82
N GLU A 3 3.15 16.22 4.83
CA GLU A 3 2.45 17.49 4.91
C GLU A 3 1.37 17.37 6.01
N GLU A 4 1.30 18.35 6.90
CA GLU A 4 0.38 18.38 8.05
C GLU A 4 -1.08 18.12 7.62
N THR A 5 -1.43 18.62 6.42
CA THR A 5 -2.73 18.43 5.77
C THR A 5 -3.08 16.98 5.49
N THR A 6 -2.11 16.11 5.17
CA THR A 6 -2.37 14.69 4.90
C THR A 6 -2.73 13.95 6.18
N LEU A 7 -2.06 14.27 7.29
CA LEU A 7 -2.34 13.66 8.60
C LEU A 7 -3.75 13.98 9.08
N ASP A 8 -4.18 15.23 8.90
CA ASP A 8 -5.52 15.65 9.34
C ASP A 8 -6.63 15.04 8.49
N LEU A 9 -6.43 14.92 7.17
CA LEU A 9 -7.36 14.23 6.27
C LEU A 9 -7.53 12.75 6.65
N VAL A 10 -6.44 12.06 6.97
CA VAL A 10 -6.49 10.65 7.37
C VAL A 10 -7.23 10.49 8.71
N LYS A 11 -7.03 11.37 9.68
CA LYS A 11 -7.76 11.34 10.95
C LYS A 11 -9.26 11.56 10.74
N GLN A 12 -9.64 12.57 9.96
CA GLN A 12 -11.04 12.84 9.64
C GLN A 12 -11.72 11.67 8.92
N LEU A 13 -11.01 10.99 8.04
CA LEU A 13 -11.50 9.77 7.36
C LEU A 13 -11.76 8.64 8.35
N ILE A 14 -10.87 8.43 9.32
CA ILE A 14 -11.03 7.38 10.34
C ILE A 14 -12.19 7.72 11.28
N GLU A 15 -12.32 8.97 11.72
CA GLU A 15 -13.40 9.43 12.60
C GLU A 15 -14.77 9.43 11.92
N GLY A 16 -14.82 9.74 10.62
CA GLY A 16 -16.06 9.72 9.83
C GLY A 16 -16.51 8.34 9.37
N SER A 17 -15.68 7.30 9.56
CA SER A 17 -15.99 5.95 9.12
C SER A 17 -16.90 5.23 10.12
N PRO A 18 -17.96 4.53 9.67
CA PRO A 18 -18.85 3.80 10.56
C PRO A 18 -18.13 2.62 11.21
N GLU A 19 -18.42 2.37 12.48
CA GLU A 19 -17.77 1.31 13.24
C GLU A 19 -18.10 -0.08 12.66
N ARG A 20 -17.07 -0.85 12.32
CA ARG A 20 -17.20 -2.22 11.81
C ARG A 20 -16.57 -3.23 12.76
N LYS A 21 -17.10 -4.46 12.77
CA LYS A 21 -16.61 -5.57 13.61
C LYS A 21 -15.36 -6.27 13.07
N PHE A 22 -14.65 -5.67 12.11
CA PHE A 22 -13.46 -6.24 11.49
C PHE A 22 -12.41 -5.14 11.25
N SER A 23 -11.14 -5.53 11.10
CA SER A 23 -10.07 -4.59 10.80
C SER A 23 -10.16 -4.08 9.36
N GLU A 24 -10.38 -2.78 9.22
CA GLU A 24 -10.45 -2.12 7.92
C GLU A 24 -9.03 -1.87 7.35
N SER A 25 -8.90 -1.98 6.03
CA SER A 25 -7.68 -1.60 5.30
C SER A 25 -7.89 -0.23 4.67
N LEU A 26 -6.83 0.58 4.61
CA LEU A 26 -6.86 1.88 3.97
C LEU A 26 -6.22 1.77 2.59
N ASP A 27 -6.95 2.17 1.55
CA ASP A 27 -6.49 2.19 0.17
C ASP A 27 -6.18 3.61 -0.28
N LEU A 28 -5.12 3.78 -1.07
CA LEU A 28 -4.71 5.06 -1.64
C LEU A 28 -4.84 5.01 -3.16
N ALA A 29 -5.68 5.86 -3.75
CA ALA A 29 -5.84 6.00 -5.18
C ALA A 29 -5.27 7.33 -5.66
N ILE A 30 -4.31 7.29 -6.60
CA ILE A 30 -3.66 8.47 -7.15
C ILE A 30 -3.89 8.49 -8.65
N ASN A 31 -4.47 9.58 -9.15
CA ASN A 31 -4.65 9.80 -10.58
C ASN A 31 -3.44 10.54 -11.15
N LEU A 32 -2.65 9.86 -11.98
CA LEU A 32 -1.52 10.44 -12.69
C LEU A 32 -2.03 11.14 -13.97
N LYS A 33 -1.74 12.44 -14.12
CA LYS A 33 -2.03 13.20 -15.34
C LYS A 33 -0.78 13.30 -16.22
N ASN A 34 -0.97 13.29 -17.54
CA ASN A 34 0.09 13.41 -18.56
C ASN A 34 1.05 12.21 -18.67
N LEU A 35 0.61 11.01 -18.31
CA LEU A 35 1.39 9.79 -18.45
C LEU A 35 0.75 8.87 -19.50
N ASP A 36 1.44 8.64 -20.60
CA ASP A 36 0.98 7.75 -21.66
C ASP A 36 1.34 6.30 -21.31
N MET A 37 0.35 5.55 -20.82
CA MET A 37 0.47 4.14 -20.46
C MET A 37 0.67 3.21 -21.67
N SER A 38 0.53 3.72 -22.91
CA SER A 38 0.86 2.96 -24.14
C SER A 38 2.35 2.67 -24.23
N GLN A 39 3.20 3.53 -23.67
CA GLN A 39 4.64 3.36 -23.71
C GLN A 39 5.06 2.50 -22.50
N PRO A 40 5.67 1.32 -22.69
CA PRO A 40 6.06 0.43 -21.60
C PRO A 40 6.95 1.10 -20.55
N LYS A 41 7.77 2.08 -20.98
CA LYS A 41 8.66 2.86 -20.09
C LYS A 41 7.93 3.75 -19.08
N ASN A 42 6.69 4.13 -19.37
CA ASN A 42 5.90 4.99 -18.50
C ASN A 42 5.12 4.18 -17.46
N ARG A 43 5.05 2.85 -17.61
CA ARG A 43 4.38 1.99 -16.62
C ARG A 43 5.18 2.05 -15.31
N VAL A 44 4.49 2.41 -14.24
CA VAL A 44 5.04 2.39 -12.88
C VAL A 44 4.85 0.98 -12.32
N ASP A 45 5.95 0.27 -12.11
CA ASP A 45 6.00 -1.05 -11.46
C ASP A 45 7.06 -0.99 -10.36
N GLU A 46 6.66 -0.40 -9.23
CA GLU A 46 7.55 -0.12 -8.10
C GLU A 46 7.04 -0.83 -6.85
N GLU A 47 7.95 -1.49 -6.14
CA GLU A 47 7.67 -2.13 -4.85
C GLU A 47 8.19 -1.24 -3.72
N ILE A 48 7.27 -0.72 -2.91
CA ILE A 48 7.61 0.15 -1.79
C ILE A 48 7.38 -0.59 -0.48
N ILE A 49 8.45 -0.73 0.31
CA ILE A 49 8.37 -1.31 1.64
C ILE A 49 7.78 -0.27 2.60
N LEU A 50 6.63 -0.58 3.18
CA LEU A 50 5.99 0.31 4.16
C LEU A 50 6.76 0.31 5.48
N PRO A 51 7.03 1.49 6.08
CA PRO A 51 7.85 1.60 7.29
C PRO A 51 7.25 0.89 8.51
N ASN A 52 5.92 0.77 8.56
CA ASN A 52 5.18 0.12 9.66
C ASN A 52 4.49 -1.19 9.22
N GLY A 53 4.75 -1.67 8.00
CA GLY A 53 4.08 -2.83 7.42
C GLY A 53 2.57 -2.61 7.16
N LEU A 54 1.88 -3.69 6.79
CA LEU A 54 0.46 -3.67 6.37
C LEU A 54 -0.53 -3.97 7.51
N GLY A 55 -0.06 -4.13 8.76
CA GLY A 55 -0.88 -4.49 9.91
C GLY A 55 -1.48 -5.92 9.86
N LYS A 56 -1.21 -6.70 8.81
CA LYS A 56 -1.63 -8.09 8.64
C LYS A 56 -0.43 -8.96 8.29
N THR A 57 -0.45 -10.21 8.75
CA THR A 57 0.58 -11.19 8.39
C THR A 57 0.44 -11.58 6.93
N MET A 58 1.44 -11.24 6.12
CA MET A 58 1.49 -11.65 4.71
C MET A 58 1.81 -13.14 4.62
N LYS A 59 0.96 -13.90 3.93
CA LYS A 59 1.22 -15.31 3.62
C LYS A 59 2.12 -15.36 2.38
N ILE A 60 3.38 -15.72 2.58
CA ILE A 60 4.38 -15.80 1.50
C ILE A 60 4.70 -17.28 1.26
N ALA A 61 4.59 -17.72 0.02
CA ALA A 61 5.06 -19.02 -0.41
C ALA A 61 6.41 -18.85 -1.12
N VAL A 62 7.41 -19.59 -0.67
CA VAL A 62 8.77 -19.56 -1.25
C VAL A 62 9.08 -20.93 -1.82
N PHE A 63 9.52 -20.96 -3.08
CA PHE A 63 10.08 -22.16 -3.69
C PHE A 63 11.61 -22.08 -3.57
N ALA A 64 12.19 -22.89 -2.69
CA ALA A 64 13.63 -22.98 -2.48
C ALA A 64 14.13 -24.42 -2.73
N LYS A 65 15.39 -24.56 -3.17
CA LYS A 65 16.07 -25.85 -3.40
C LYS A 65 17.45 -25.82 -2.73
N GLY A 66 17.87 -26.93 -2.12
CA GLY A 66 19.16 -27.03 -1.42
C GLY A 66 19.07 -26.61 0.06
N GLU A 67 20.14 -26.06 0.64
CA GLU A 67 20.23 -25.70 2.08
C GLU A 67 19.24 -24.61 2.51
N VAL A 68 18.79 -23.76 1.60
CA VAL A 68 17.73 -22.74 1.85
C VAL A 68 16.32 -23.34 1.92
N GLY A 69 16.16 -24.63 1.60
CA GLY A 69 14.90 -25.37 1.71
C GLY A 69 14.87 -26.40 2.85
N LEU A 70 15.87 -26.40 3.72
CA LEU A 70 16.00 -27.27 4.91
C LEU A 70 15.84 -26.45 6.19
#